data_AF-A0A6N9T9S6-F1
#
_entry.id   AF-A0A6N9T9S6-F1
#
_cell.length_a   1.000
_cell.length_b   1.000
_cell.length_c   1.000
_cell.angle_alpha   90.00
_cell.angle_beta   90.00
_cell.angle_gamma   90.00
#
_symmetry.space_group_name_H-M   'P 1'
#
loop_
_entity.id
_entity.type
_entity.pdbx_description
1 polymer ?
#
loop_
_entity_poly.entity_id
_entity_poly.type
_entity_poly.pdbx_seq_one_letter_code
_entity_poly.pdbx_strand_id
1 'polypeptide(L)' 'MALARMTAESRSLLTRLVREPAEHPDTGLIPDLTRLGFIERRDSKWYATRAGKDYLKTHR' A
#
# COMPACT_ATOMS: atom_id res chain seq x y z
N MET A 1 19.89 0.08 -4.46
CA MET A 1 18.75 1.00 -4.25
C MET A 1 18.15 0.69 -2.89
N ALA A 2 18.37 1.54 -1.90
CA ALA A 2 17.67 1.40 -0.62
C ALA A 2 16.20 1.73 -0.88
N LEU A 3 15.29 0.77 -0.64
CA LEU A 3 13.87 1.06 -0.52
C LEU A 3 13.75 2.21 0.48
N ALA A 4 13.37 3.40 0.02
CA ALA A 4 13.04 4.51 0.91
C ALA A 4 12.09 3.93 1.98
N ARG A 5 12.53 3.95 3.24
CA ARG A 5 11.79 3.35 4.35
C ARG A 5 10.36 3.88 4.29
N MET A 6 9.41 2.97 4.07
CA MET A 6 7.99 3.31 4.02
C MET A 6 7.61 4.05 5.30
N THR A 7 6.96 5.22 5.17
CA THR A 7 6.52 6.00 6.33
C THR A 7 5.50 5.20 7.14
N ALA A 8 5.36 5.51 8.45
CA ALA A 8 4.37 4.85 9.31
C ALA A 8 2.94 5.00 8.75
N GLU A 9 2.64 6.13 8.12
CA GLU A 9 1.35 6.41 7.48
C GLU A 9 1.14 5.55 6.24
N SER A 10 2.16 5.43 5.37
CA SER A 10 2.11 4.55 4.19
C SER A 10 1.89 3.09 4.61
N ARG A 11 2.50 2.70 5.73
CA ARG A 11 2.31 1.38 6.35
C ARG A 11 0.91 1.15 6.90
N SER A 12 0.37 2.16 7.58
CA SER A 12 -1.01 2.12 8.09
C SER A 12 -1.99 1.97 6.93
N LEU A 13 -1.81 2.77 5.87
CA LEU A 13 -2.64 2.69 4.67
C LEU A 13 -2.55 1.32 3.98
N LEU A 14 -1.34 0.81 3.75
CA LEU A 14 -1.16 -0.52 3.16
C LEU A 14 -1.80 -1.61 4.02
N THR A 15 -1.68 -1.52 5.35
CA THR A 15 -2.31 -2.47 6.29
C THR A 15 -3.84 -2.42 6.19
N ARG A 16 -4.43 -1.22 6.06
CA ARG A 16 -5.88 -1.07 5.85
C ARG A 16 -6.30 -1.72 4.53
N LEU A 17 -5.58 -1.46 3.44
CA LEU A 17 -5.87 -2.01 2.11
C LEU A 17 -5.67 -3.53 2.00
N VAL A 18 -4.81 -4.12 2.84
CA VAL A 18 -4.68 -5.58 2.96
C VAL A 18 -5.91 -6.19 3.63
N ARG A 19 -6.53 -5.49 4.60
CA ARG A 19 -7.74 -5.96 5.29
C ARG A 19 -8.98 -5.76 4.42
N GLU A 20 -9.12 -4.60 3.82
CA GLU A 20 -10.28 -4.23 3.03
C GLU A 20 -9.89 -3.27 1.89
N PRO A 21 -10.25 -3.58 0.63
CA PRO A 21 -10.08 -2.66 -0.48
C PRO A 21 -10.90 -1.39 -0.29
N ALA A 22 -10.30 -0.22 -0.53
CA ALA A 22 -10.95 1.08 -0.29
C ALA A 22 -11.12 1.88 -1.59
N GLU A 23 -12.24 2.59 -1.73
CA GLU A 23 -12.52 3.44 -2.91
C GLU A 23 -11.71 4.74 -2.87
N HIS A 24 -11.68 5.40 -1.70
CA HIS A 24 -10.98 6.66 -1.48
C HIS A 24 -10.07 6.58 -0.25
N PRO A 25 -8.91 5.91 -0.35
CA PRO A 25 -7.90 5.97 0.69
C PRO A 25 -7.27 7.36 0.76
N ASP A 26 -6.90 7.82 1.96
CA ASP A 26 -6.26 9.14 2.17
C ASP A 26 -5.07 9.35 1.21
N THR A 27 -5.16 10.43 0.44
CA THR A 27 -4.73 10.48 -0.97
C THR A 27 -3.28 10.92 -1.19
N GLY A 28 -2.57 11.36 -0.17
CA GLY A 28 -1.17 11.78 -0.30
C GLY A 28 -0.19 10.62 -0.53
N LEU A 29 -0.56 9.40 -0.10
CA LEU A 29 0.35 8.24 -0.03
C LEU A 29 0.12 7.25 -1.18
N ILE A 30 -1.00 7.40 -1.90
CA ILE A 30 -1.36 6.54 -3.04
C ILE A 30 -0.28 6.57 -4.12
N PRO A 31 0.25 7.73 -4.56
CA PRO A 31 1.27 7.77 -5.61
C PRO A 31 2.52 6.98 -5.22
N ASP A 32 2.96 7.07 -3.98
CA ASP A 32 4.16 6.40 -3.49
C ASP A 32 3.95 4.88 -3.39
N LEU A 33 2.84 4.44 -2.79
CA LEU A 33 2.52 3.02 -2.69
C LEU A 33 2.29 2.37 -4.07
N THR A 34 1.76 3.13 -5.03
CA THR A 34 1.58 2.69 -6.41
C THR A 34 2.93 2.58 -7.13
N ARG A 35 3.81 3.58 -6.98
CA ARG A 35 5.18 3.55 -7.53
C ARG A 35 6.00 2.39 -6.99
N LEU A 36 5.82 2.04 -5.72
CA LEU A 36 6.46 0.89 -5.08
C LEU A 36 5.83 -0.46 -5.47
N GLY A 37 4.73 -0.44 -6.23
CA GLY A 37 4.01 -1.66 -6.63
C GLY A 37 3.32 -2.37 -5.46
N PHE A 38 3.05 -1.68 -4.35
CA PHE A 38 2.41 -2.24 -3.16
C PHE A 38 0.89 -2.18 -3.21
N ILE A 39 0.35 -1.24 -3.97
CA ILE A 39 -1.09 -1.14 -4.22
C ILE A 39 -1.37 -1.01 -5.71
N GLU A 40 -2.56 -1.42 -6.10
CA GLU A 40 -3.07 -1.31 -7.45
C GLU A 40 -4.54 -0.88 -7.39
N ARG A 41 -4.99 -0.13 -8.39
CA ARG A 41 -6.41 0.20 -8.54
C ARG A 41 -7.05 -0.84 -9.46
N ARG A 42 -8.10 -1.51 -8.98
CA ARG A 42 -8.96 -2.38 -9.78
C ARG A 42 -10.37 -1.84 -9.71
N ASP A 43 -10.96 -1.59 -10.87
CA ASP A 43 -12.25 -0.90 -11.00
C ASP A 43 -12.21 0.47 -10.27
N SER A 44 -12.96 0.59 -9.18
CA SER A 44 -13.05 1.79 -8.34
C SER A 44 -12.34 1.65 -6.99
N LYS A 45 -11.73 0.50 -6.71
CA LYS A 45 -11.13 0.21 -5.39
C LYS A 45 -9.62 0.03 -5.49
N TRP A 46 -8.95 0.44 -4.43
CA TRP A 46 -7.53 0.20 -4.22
C TRP A 46 -7.34 -1.12 -3.48
N TYR A 47 -6.46 -1.94 -4.02
CA TYR A 47 -6.11 -3.25 -3.50
C TYR A 47 -4.64 -3.29 -3.15
N ALA A 48 -4.30 -3.98 -2.07
CA ALA A 48 -2.92 -4.35 -1.81
C ALA A 48 -2.47 -5.47 -2.76
N THR A 49 -1.35 -5.27 -3.44
CA THR A 49 -0.73 -6.27 -4.31
C THR A 49 -0.11 -7.39 -3.48
N ARG A 50 0.36 -8.45 -4.15
CA ARG A 50 1.17 -9.50 -3.51
C ARG A 50 2.43 -8.92 -2.86
N ALA A 51 3.14 -8.02 -3.55
CA ALA A 51 4.34 -7.38 -3.02
C ALA A 51 4.06 -6.55 -1.75
N GLY A 52 2.94 -5.82 -1.73
CA GLY A 52 2.52 -5.06 -0.54
C GLY A 52 2.20 -5.97 0.65
N LYS A 53 1.51 -7.10 0.40
CA LYS A 53 1.22 -8.11 1.43
C LYS A 53 2.49 -8.74 1.99
N ASP A 54 3.43 -9.10 1.12
CA ASP A 54 4.68 -9.73 1.51
C ASP A 54 5.58 -8.75 2.27
N TYR A 55 5.64 -7.47 1.86
CA TYR A 55 6.35 -6.42 2.59
C TYR A 55 5.87 -6.27 4.04
N LEU A 56 4.55 -6.30 4.28
CA LEU A 56 4.01 -6.22 5.65
C LEU A 56 4.41 -7.43 6.50
N LYS A 57 4.51 -8.62 5.92
CA LYS A 57 4.93 -9.85 6.62
C LYS A 57 6.41 -9.79 7.02
N THR A 58 7.28 -9.28 6.15
CA THR A 58 8.73 -9.27 6.40
C THR A 58 9.16 -8.16 7.36
N HIS A 59 8.34 -7.13 7.57
CA HIS A 59 8.69 -5.98 8.41
C HIS A 59 7.96 -5.96 9.77
N ARG A 60 7.30 -7.06 10.16
CA ARG A 60 6.37 -7.14 11.29
C ARG A 60 6.97 -6.62 12.61
#